data_AF-D3YW75-F1
#
_entry.id   AF-D3YW75-F1
#
_cell.length_a   1.000
_cell.length_b   1.000
_cell.length_c   1.000
_cell.angle_alpha   90.00
_cell.angle_beta   90.00
_cell.angle_gamma   90.00
#
_symmetry.space_group_name_H-M   'P 1'
#
loop_
_entity.id
_entity.type
_entity.pdbx_description
1 polymer ?
#
loop_
_entity_poly.entity_id
_entity_poly.type
_entity_poly.pdbx_seq_one_letter_code
_entity_poly.pdbx_strand_id
1 'polypeptide(L)'
;MQSDPALLASFLLLLPLVLPGQPQLVRNVLNSMDENGTFQCVVHLPNNSIFLQQLDQLQSTLQELISKYEQELSRVTNASLTLKLLVDSARQSFHALREEVDILEGQLSECEREKEQEQSSRHPGLPLAPGSCAHGGLQKVSRPLVVKLNWRGLSSKAGAWGRDSAPSPASSLYWVAPLRADGRYFDYYRLHKSYGDLVLLKHYEQWKMGYGDGSGNTVYKNFMYFNYYGTRDMAKVDLSSNTLVLRRPLPGATYNNRFSYAFAPWTDIDFTGDEKGLWVLYATEESKGNLVVSLLNDSTLEVE
;
A
#
# COMPACT_ATOMS: atom_id res chain seq x y z
N MET A 1 -5.62 -17.07 -35.66
CA MET A 1 -5.99 -18.34 -36.31
C MET A 1 -7.34 -18.10 -36.96
N GLN A 2 -7.35 -18.03 -38.28
CA GLN A 2 -8.49 -17.61 -39.08
C GLN A 2 -9.27 -18.88 -39.44
N SER A 3 -10.51 -18.98 -38.98
CA SER A 3 -11.36 -20.14 -39.22
C SER A 3 -11.94 -20.04 -40.62
N ASP A 4 -11.52 -20.93 -41.51
CA ASP A 4 -11.95 -21.00 -42.91
C ASP A 4 -13.40 -21.52 -42.99
N PRO A 5 -14.38 -20.75 -43.52
CA PRO A 5 -15.78 -21.15 -43.57
C PRO A 5 -16.04 -22.35 -44.51
N ALA A 6 -15.05 -22.76 -45.28
CA ALA A 6 -15.13 -23.92 -46.17
C ALA A 6 -15.11 -25.29 -45.44
N LEU A 7 -14.63 -25.35 -44.19
CA LEU A 7 -14.52 -26.63 -43.45
C LEU A 7 -15.83 -27.05 -42.77
N LEU A 8 -16.73 -26.11 -42.45
CA LEU A 8 -18.02 -26.43 -41.84
C LEU A 8 -19.05 -26.96 -42.86
N ALA A 9 -18.92 -26.56 -44.14
CA ALA A 9 -19.79 -27.09 -45.21
C ALA A 9 -19.52 -28.57 -45.52
N SER A 10 -18.28 -29.05 -45.32
CA SER A 10 -17.91 -30.44 -45.57
C SER A 10 -18.40 -31.43 -44.51
N PHE A 11 -18.73 -30.97 -43.29
CA PHE A 11 -19.22 -31.84 -42.23
C PHE A 11 -20.73 -32.15 -42.33
N LEU A 12 -21.50 -31.28 -42.99
CA LEU A 12 -22.94 -31.49 -43.21
C LEU A 12 -23.25 -32.44 -44.39
N LEU A 13 -22.28 -32.73 -45.25
CA LEU A 13 -22.43 -33.66 -46.38
C LEU A 13 -22.14 -35.13 -46.04
N LEU A 14 -21.72 -35.43 -44.80
CA LEU A 14 -21.40 -36.79 -44.34
C LEU A 14 -22.46 -37.41 -43.41
N LEU A 15 -23.56 -36.70 -43.12
CA LEU A 15 -24.72 -37.28 -42.47
C LEU A 15 -25.47 -38.14 -43.50
N PRO A 16 -25.69 -39.44 -43.25
CA PRO A 16 -26.47 -40.25 -44.16
C PRO A 16 -27.91 -39.72 -44.12
N LEU A 17 -28.36 -39.11 -45.22
CA LEU A 17 -29.77 -38.86 -45.51
C LEU A 17 -30.44 -40.22 -45.71
N VAL A 18 -30.74 -40.89 -44.59
CA VAL A 18 -31.65 -42.03 -44.57
C VAL A 18 -33.06 -41.46 -44.71
N LEU A 19 -33.56 -41.39 -45.93
CA LEU A 19 -35.00 -41.25 -46.19
C LEU A 19 -35.73 -42.42 -45.51
N PRO A 20 -36.61 -42.20 -44.51
CA PRO A 20 -37.42 -43.28 -43.98
C PRO A 20 -38.60 -43.44 -44.92
N GLY A 21 -38.50 -44.39 -45.85
CA GLY A 21 -39.51 -44.58 -46.87
C GLY A 21 -39.40 -45.90 -47.59
N GLN A 22 -39.23 -47.01 -46.87
CA GLN A 22 -39.66 -48.30 -47.42
C GLN A 22 -41.17 -48.43 -47.14
N PRO A 23 -42.03 -48.62 -48.15
CA PRO A 23 -43.43 -48.90 -47.90
C PRO A 23 -43.52 -50.27 -47.24
N GLN A 24 -43.68 -50.29 -45.92
CA GLN A 24 -44.05 -51.51 -45.23
C GLN A 24 -45.51 -51.81 -45.52
N LEU A 25 -45.78 -52.99 -46.06
CA LEU A 25 -47.13 -53.50 -46.27
C LEU A 25 -47.81 -53.66 -44.90
N VAL A 26 -48.65 -52.69 -44.52
CA VAL A 26 -49.43 -52.75 -43.28
C VAL A 26 -50.47 -53.85 -43.42
N ARG A 27 -50.17 -55.01 -42.85
CA ARG A 27 -51.05 -56.18 -42.87
C ARG A 27 -51.84 -56.22 -41.55
N ASN A 28 -52.82 -55.34 -41.40
CA ASN A 28 -53.90 -55.49 -40.43
C ASN A 28 -55.08 -54.61 -40.88
N VAL A 29 -55.87 -55.16 -41.80
CA VAL A 29 -57.19 -54.65 -42.16
C VAL A 29 -58.21 -55.57 -41.50
N LEU A 30 -59.04 -55.03 -40.61
CA LEU A 30 -60.20 -55.77 -40.11
C LEU A 30 -61.39 -55.40 -40.99
N ASN A 31 -61.88 -56.37 -41.76
CA ASN A 31 -63.04 -56.18 -42.63
C ASN A 31 -64.30 -56.57 -41.86
N SER A 32 -65.21 -55.63 -41.72
CA SER A 32 -66.54 -55.82 -41.14
C SER A 32 -67.58 -55.30 -42.12
N MET A 33 -68.65 -56.07 -42.34
CA MET A 33 -69.76 -55.74 -43.21
C MET A 33 -70.95 -55.37 -42.32
N ASP A 34 -71.48 -54.16 -42.47
CA ASP A 34 -72.69 -53.73 -41.78
C ASP A 34 -73.94 -54.33 -42.46
N GLU A 35 -75.07 -54.41 -41.74
CA GLU A 35 -76.28 -55.11 -42.21
C GLU A 35 -76.91 -54.51 -43.49
N ASN A 36 -76.46 -53.33 -43.93
CA ASN A 36 -76.83 -52.71 -45.21
C ASN A 36 -75.86 -53.00 -46.36
N GLY A 37 -74.86 -53.86 -46.15
CA GLY A 37 -73.99 -54.37 -47.21
C GLY A 37 -72.81 -53.48 -47.60
N THR A 38 -72.35 -52.57 -46.73
CA THR A 38 -71.18 -51.72 -46.99
C THR A 38 -69.91 -52.36 -46.39
N PHE A 39 -68.85 -52.49 -47.18
CA PHE A 39 -67.56 -52.99 -46.71
C PHE A 39 -66.77 -51.87 -46.01
N GLN A 40 -66.56 -51.98 -44.70
CA GLN A 40 -65.66 -51.08 -43.98
C GLN A 40 -64.27 -51.73 -43.85
N CYS A 41 -63.27 -51.11 -44.48
CA CYS A 41 -61.85 -51.41 -44.30
C CYS A 41 -61.24 -50.40 -43.34
N VAL A 42 -60.88 -50.82 -42.13
CA VAL A 42 -60.14 -49.98 -41.17
C VAL A 42 -58.65 -50.32 -41.26
N VAL A 43 -57.83 -49.34 -41.64
CA VAL A 43 -56.35 -49.45 -41.68
C VAL A 43 -55.78 -48.74 -40.46
N HIS A 44 -55.15 -49.49 -39.56
CA HIS A 44 -54.43 -48.90 -38.42
C HIS A 44 -53.01 -48.52 -38.84
N LEU A 45 -52.78 -47.21 -38.99
CA LEU A 45 -51.43 -46.65 -39.20
C LEU A 45 -50.63 -46.71 -37.88
N PRO A 46 -49.33 -47.09 -37.92
CA PRO A 46 -48.48 -47.07 -36.74
C PRO A 46 -48.34 -45.64 -36.20
N ASN A 47 -48.44 -45.49 -34.88
CA ASN A 47 -48.45 -44.19 -34.21
C ASN A 47 -47.03 -43.61 -34.18
N ASN A 48 -46.67 -42.80 -35.17
CA ASN A 48 -45.35 -42.15 -35.29
C ASN A 48 -45.13 -40.97 -34.32
N SER A 49 -46.09 -40.71 -33.41
CA SER A 49 -46.05 -39.59 -32.46
C SER A 49 -44.79 -39.60 -31.58
N ILE A 50 -44.30 -40.78 -31.18
CA ILE A 50 -43.10 -40.91 -30.33
C ILE A 50 -41.84 -40.45 -31.06
N PHE A 51 -41.69 -40.83 -32.34
CA PHE A 51 -40.52 -40.45 -33.14
C PHE A 51 -40.53 -38.96 -33.48
N LEU A 52 -41.71 -38.39 -33.78
CA LEU A 52 -41.87 -36.96 -33.99
C LEU A 52 -41.56 -36.18 -32.72
N GLN A 53 -42.00 -36.66 -31.55
CA GLN A 53 -41.72 -36.04 -30.26
C GLN A 53 -40.22 -36.06 -29.91
N GLN A 54 -39.51 -37.13 -30.26
CA GLN A 54 -38.04 -37.22 -30.10
C GLN A 54 -37.30 -36.25 -31.03
N LEU A 55 -37.77 -36.06 -32.26
CA LEU A 55 -37.20 -35.09 -33.19
C LEU A 55 -37.42 -33.64 -32.71
N ASP A 56 -38.62 -33.32 -32.22
CA ASP A 56 -38.92 -32.01 -31.66
C ASP A 56 -38.05 -31.71 -30.42
N GLN A 57 -37.86 -32.71 -29.54
CA GLN A 57 -36.99 -32.59 -28.37
C GLN A 57 -35.50 -32.44 -28.76
N LEU A 58 -35.05 -33.12 -29.79
CA LEU A 58 -33.68 -32.97 -30.31
C LEU A 58 -33.49 -31.57 -30.90
N GLN A 59 -34.46 -31.09 -31.68
CA GLN A 59 -34.45 -29.75 -32.26
C GLN A 59 -34.44 -28.66 -31.17
N SER A 60 -35.24 -28.80 -30.10
CA SER A 60 -35.25 -27.84 -28.99
C SER A 60 -33.91 -27.81 -28.26
N THR A 61 -33.30 -28.98 -28.03
CA THR A 61 -32.00 -29.10 -27.36
C THR A 61 -30.88 -28.47 -28.20
N LEU A 62 -30.91 -28.69 -29.52
CA LEU A 62 -29.95 -28.09 -30.43
C LEU A 62 -30.05 -26.56 -30.45
N GLN A 63 -31.27 -26.01 -30.48
CA GLN A 63 -31.50 -24.58 -30.46
C GLN A 63 -31.01 -23.94 -29.14
N GLU A 64 -31.24 -24.60 -28.01
CA GLU A 64 -30.76 -24.14 -26.71
C GLU A 64 -29.22 -24.15 -26.64
N LEU A 65 -28.57 -25.17 -27.20
CA LEU A 65 -27.12 -25.27 -27.23
C LEU A 65 -26.49 -24.17 -28.10
N ILE A 66 -27.09 -23.87 -29.25
CA ILE A 66 -26.64 -22.77 -30.13
C ILE A 66 -26.75 -21.43 -29.40
N SER A 67 -27.88 -21.17 -28.75
CA SER A 67 -28.07 -19.94 -27.97
C SER A 67 -27.03 -19.79 -26.84
N LYS A 68 -26.74 -20.87 -26.11
CA LYS A 68 -25.69 -20.87 -25.08
C LYS A 68 -24.30 -20.63 -25.67
N TYR A 69 -24.00 -21.23 -26.83
CA TYR A 69 -22.72 -21.04 -27.50
C TYR A 69 -22.53 -19.59 -27.97
N GLU A 70 -23.55 -18.99 -28.59
CA GLU A 70 -23.51 -17.58 -29.01
C GLU A 70 -23.37 -16.63 -27.82
N GLN A 71 -24.05 -16.92 -26.71
CA GLN A 71 -23.92 -16.16 -25.48
C GLN A 71 -22.48 -16.23 -24.93
N GLU A 72 -21.89 -17.42 -24.83
CA GLU A 72 -20.52 -17.55 -24.34
C GLU A 72 -19.49 -16.95 -25.31
N LEU A 73 -19.71 -17.06 -26.61
CA LEU A 73 -18.88 -16.39 -27.61
C LEU A 73 -18.94 -14.85 -27.46
N SER A 74 -20.12 -14.29 -27.19
CA SER A 74 -20.29 -12.86 -26.88
C SER A 74 -19.55 -12.46 -25.60
N ARG A 75 -19.62 -13.28 -24.54
CA ARG A 75 -18.91 -13.01 -23.28
C ARG A 75 -17.39 -13.04 -23.46
N VAL A 76 -16.88 -14.05 -24.17
CA VAL A 76 -15.44 -14.19 -24.45
C VAL A 76 -14.92 -13.05 -25.32
N THR A 77 -15.68 -12.64 -26.34
CA THR A 77 -15.29 -11.50 -27.18
C THR A 77 -15.28 -10.18 -26.40
N ASN A 78 -16.29 -9.93 -25.55
CA ASN A 78 -16.32 -8.76 -24.67
C ASN A 78 -15.17 -8.76 -23.65
N ALA A 79 -14.87 -9.91 -23.04
CA ALA A 79 -13.74 -10.05 -22.11
C ALA A 79 -12.39 -9.81 -22.82
N SER A 80 -12.24 -10.35 -24.04
CA SER A 80 -11.05 -10.14 -24.88
C SER A 80 -10.83 -8.67 -25.23
N LEU A 81 -11.91 -7.95 -25.60
CA LEU A 81 -11.85 -6.52 -25.86
C LEU A 81 -11.45 -5.73 -24.60
N THR A 82 -12.03 -6.07 -23.45
CA THR A 82 -11.71 -5.43 -22.16
C THR A 82 -10.25 -5.65 -21.79
N LEU A 83 -9.73 -6.88 -21.94
CA LEU A 83 -8.33 -7.18 -21.69
C LEU A 83 -7.41 -6.38 -22.63
N LYS A 84 -7.77 -6.25 -23.91
CA LYS A 84 -7.01 -5.45 -24.87
C LYS A 84 -6.93 -3.98 -24.46
N LEU A 85 -8.06 -3.39 -24.06
CA LEU A 85 -8.10 -2.01 -23.55
C LEU A 85 -7.24 -1.83 -22.29
N LEU A 86 -7.28 -2.79 -21.36
CA LEU A 86 -6.45 -2.75 -20.15
C LEU A 86 -4.97 -2.86 -20.47
N VAL A 87 -4.57 -3.72 -21.41
CA VAL A 87 -3.18 -3.86 -21.85
C VAL A 87 -2.70 -2.59 -22.54
N ASP A 88 -3.52 -1.99 -23.40
CA ASP A 88 -3.17 -0.75 -24.09
C ASP A 88 -3.04 0.42 -23.10
N SER A 89 -3.96 0.51 -22.12
CA SER A 89 -3.88 1.48 -21.03
C SER A 89 -2.62 1.30 -20.17
N ALA A 90 -2.31 0.06 -19.78
CA ALA A 90 -1.13 -0.24 -18.97
C ALA A 90 0.17 0.09 -19.73
N ARG A 91 0.20 -0.18 -21.04
CA ARG A 91 1.33 0.18 -21.91
C ARG A 91 1.53 1.69 -21.93
N GLN A 92 0.46 2.48 -22.10
CA GLN A 92 0.55 3.95 -22.07
C GLN A 92 1.07 4.46 -20.73
N SER A 93 0.54 3.97 -19.61
CA SER A 93 1.02 4.34 -18.27
C SER A 93 2.49 3.98 -18.06
N PHE A 94 2.94 2.82 -18.56
CA PHE A 94 4.34 2.42 -18.47
C PHE A 94 5.27 3.32 -19.28
N HIS A 95 4.84 3.74 -20.49
CA HIS A 95 5.60 4.72 -21.28
C HIS A 95 5.73 6.06 -20.57
N ALA A 96 4.63 6.59 -20.02
CA ALA A 96 4.64 7.84 -19.27
C ALA A 96 5.58 7.77 -18.05
N LEU A 97 5.52 6.66 -17.30
CA LEU A 97 6.42 6.44 -16.16
C LEU A 97 7.89 6.39 -16.60
N ARG A 98 8.18 5.79 -17.75
CA ARG A 98 9.55 5.72 -18.27
C ARG A 98 10.08 7.09 -18.68
N GLU A 99 9.26 7.90 -19.35
CA GLU A 99 9.63 9.28 -19.68
C GLU A 99 9.89 10.11 -18.40
N GLU A 100 9.07 9.95 -17.36
CA GLU A 100 9.31 10.61 -16.07
C GLU A 100 10.63 10.16 -15.43
N VAL A 101 10.95 8.87 -15.47
CA VAL A 101 12.23 8.35 -14.98
C VAL A 101 13.40 8.95 -15.75
N ASP A 102 13.34 8.97 -17.08
CA ASP A 102 14.41 9.52 -17.93
C ASP A 102 14.62 11.04 -17.64
N ILE A 103 13.53 11.79 -17.43
CA ILE A 103 13.58 13.21 -17.04
C ILE A 103 14.25 13.36 -15.66
N LEU A 104 13.84 12.55 -14.68
CA LEU A 104 14.38 12.62 -13.32
C LEU A 104 15.86 12.23 -13.27
N GLU A 105 16.29 11.25 -14.06
CA GLU A 105 17.70 10.87 -14.22
C GLU A 105 18.52 12.03 -14.81
N GLY A 106 17.99 12.71 -15.83
CA GLY A 106 18.62 13.91 -16.40
C GLY A 106 18.78 15.04 -15.38
N GLN A 107 17.72 15.33 -14.61
CA GLN A 107 17.76 16.33 -13.54
C GLN A 107 18.74 15.96 -12.42
N LEU A 108 18.83 14.68 -12.07
CA LEU A 108 19.78 14.20 -11.07
C LEU A 108 21.21 14.41 -11.55
N SER A 109 21.52 14.06 -12.80
CA SER A 109 22.85 14.25 -13.39
C SER A 109 23.25 15.72 -13.45
N GLU A 110 22.30 16.62 -13.79
CA GLU A 110 22.55 18.06 -13.79
C GLU A 110 22.83 18.59 -12.38
N CYS A 111 22.04 18.19 -11.39
CA CYS A 111 22.23 18.54 -9.99
C CYS A 111 23.57 18.04 -9.42
N GLU A 112 23.99 16.82 -9.78
CA GLU A 112 25.30 16.28 -9.40
C GLU A 112 26.45 17.09 -10.00
N ARG A 113 26.34 17.48 -11.27
CA ARG A 113 27.34 18.33 -11.94
C ARG A 113 27.40 19.74 -11.34
N GLU A 114 26.25 20.33 -11.01
CA GLU A 114 26.18 21.62 -10.29
C GLU A 114 26.85 21.52 -8.92
N LYS A 115 26.61 20.44 -8.17
CA LYS A 115 27.25 20.18 -6.89
C LYS A 115 28.78 20.09 -7.01
N GLU A 116 29.30 19.42 -8.04
CA GLU A 116 30.74 19.36 -8.33
C GLU A 116 31.31 20.75 -8.69
N GLN A 117 30.56 21.55 -9.45
CA GLN A 117 30.94 22.90 -9.83
C GLN A 117 30.88 23.91 -8.65
N GLU A 118 29.93 23.76 -7.74
CA GLU A 118 29.88 24.51 -6.47
C GLU A 118 31.00 24.09 -5.51
N GLN A 119 31.36 22.80 -5.47
CA GLN A 119 32.49 22.29 -4.68
C GLN A 119 33.85 22.75 -5.20
N SER A 120 33.97 23.05 -6.50
CA SER A 120 35.21 23.58 -7.09
C SER A 120 35.35 25.10 -7.00
N SER A 121 34.24 25.84 -6.85
CA SER A 121 34.22 27.32 -6.79
C SER A 121 34.23 27.90 -5.38
N ARG A 122 33.81 27.13 -4.35
CA ARG A 122 34.11 27.44 -2.95
C ARG A 122 35.42 26.78 -2.55
N HIS A 123 36.26 27.46 -1.78
CA HIS A 123 37.40 26.82 -1.11
C HIS A 123 36.98 25.46 -0.52
N PRO A 124 37.79 24.40 -0.65
CA PRO A 124 37.42 23.07 -0.23
C PRO A 124 37.47 23.01 1.30
N GLY A 125 36.42 23.48 1.95
CA GLY A 125 36.03 22.88 3.20
C GLY A 125 35.65 21.45 2.87
N LEU A 126 36.39 20.46 3.40
CA LEU A 126 35.89 19.09 3.52
C LEU A 126 34.41 19.15 3.90
N PRO A 127 33.55 18.23 3.40
CA PRO A 127 32.22 18.05 3.98
C PRO A 127 32.41 17.96 5.49
N LEU A 128 31.98 19.00 6.22
CA LEU A 128 32.24 19.06 7.65
C LEU A 128 31.55 17.85 8.25
N ALA A 129 32.29 17.08 9.04
CA ALA A 129 31.73 15.92 9.70
C ALA A 129 30.50 16.36 10.52
N PRO A 130 29.44 15.53 10.57
CA PRO A 130 28.32 15.77 11.48
C PRO A 130 28.86 16.09 12.88
N GLY A 131 28.39 17.18 13.50
CA GLY A 131 28.89 17.62 14.81
C GLY A 131 29.82 18.84 14.82
N SER A 132 29.96 19.60 13.74
CA SER A 132 30.84 20.80 13.69
C SER A 132 30.06 22.09 13.47
N CYS A 133 30.13 23.08 14.37
CA CYS A 133 29.49 24.39 14.14
C CYS A 133 30.24 25.32 13.15
N ALA A 134 31.24 24.81 12.40
CA ALA A 134 32.10 25.65 11.57
C ALA A 134 31.39 26.25 10.33
N HIS A 135 30.14 25.86 10.06
CA HIS A 135 29.29 26.42 9.00
C HIS A 135 28.71 27.81 9.31
N GLY A 136 28.89 28.33 10.53
CA GLY A 136 28.27 29.59 10.96
C GLY A 136 26.78 29.43 11.31
N GLY A 137 26.08 30.55 11.44
CA GLY A 137 24.65 30.56 11.80
C GLY A 137 23.71 30.17 10.64
N LEU A 138 22.47 29.80 10.99
CA LEU A 138 21.42 29.49 10.02
C LEU A 138 21.10 30.73 9.16
N GLN A 139 21.26 30.60 7.83
CA GLN A 139 21.00 31.69 6.89
C GLN A 139 19.67 31.54 6.15
N LYS A 140 19.36 30.33 5.67
CA LYS A 140 18.17 30.02 4.87
C LYS A 140 17.71 28.59 5.14
N VAL A 141 16.41 28.36 5.03
CA VAL A 141 15.78 27.04 5.08
C VAL A 141 15.13 26.78 3.72
N SER A 142 15.36 25.60 3.15
CA SER A 142 14.79 25.22 1.86
C SER A 142 13.31 24.82 1.98
N ARG A 143 12.64 24.59 0.83
CA ARG A 143 11.28 24.04 0.83
C ARG A 143 11.25 22.64 1.47
N PRO A 144 10.19 22.28 2.21
CA PRO A 144 10.09 20.96 2.82
C PRO A 144 10.04 19.86 1.75
N LEU A 145 10.69 18.74 2.04
CA LEU A 145 10.60 17.51 1.26
C LEU A 145 9.70 16.52 1.98
N VAL A 146 8.65 16.04 1.31
CA VAL A 146 7.79 14.99 1.84
C VAL A 146 8.51 13.65 1.66
N VAL A 147 9.05 13.12 2.76
CA VAL A 147 9.81 11.86 2.74
C VAL A 147 8.88 10.65 2.73
N LYS A 148 7.84 10.66 3.57
CA LYS A 148 6.89 9.54 3.68
C LYS A 148 5.60 9.90 4.42
N LEU A 149 4.62 9.02 4.28
CA LEU A 149 3.40 9.02 5.09
C LEU A 149 3.60 8.25 6.41
N ASN A 150 2.76 8.57 7.39
CA ASN A 150 2.75 7.88 8.68
C ASN A 150 2.31 6.42 8.53
N TRP A 151 3.11 5.49 9.05
CA TRP A 151 2.83 4.05 8.93
C TRP A 151 1.57 3.62 9.71
N ARG A 152 1.12 4.41 10.69
CA ARG A 152 -0.17 4.19 11.39
C ARG A 152 -1.38 4.63 10.57
N GLY A 153 -1.18 5.22 9.40
CA GLY A 153 -2.23 5.74 8.54
C GLY A 153 -2.63 7.18 8.84
N LEU A 154 -3.59 7.70 8.05
CA LEU A 154 -3.96 9.12 8.01
C LEU A 154 -4.65 9.65 9.28
N SER A 155 -5.13 8.75 10.16
CA SER A 155 -5.72 9.12 11.44
C SER A 155 -4.67 9.58 12.46
N SER A 156 -3.43 9.10 12.34
CA SER A 156 -2.31 9.53 13.16
C SER A 156 -1.61 10.71 12.46
N LYS A 157 -1.98 11.92 12.88
CA LYS A 157 -1.56 13.17 12.21
C LYS A 157 -0.21 13.72 12.69
N ALA A 158 0.26 13.26 13.84
CA ALA A 158 1.42 13.82 14.53
C ALA A 158 2.37 12.71 15.01
N GLY A 159 3.61 13.10 15.29
CA GLY A 159 4.69 12.18 15.60
C GLY A 159 6.04 12.86 15.44
N ALA A 160 7.08 12.10 15.71
CA ALA A 160 8.44 12.51 15.42
C ALA A 160 9.19 11.39 14.70
N TRP A 161 10.18 11.78 13.92
CA TRP A 161 11.08 10.87 13.23
C TRP A 161 12.40 11.59 13.00
N GLY A 162 13.47 10.82 12.84
CA GLY A 162 14.77 11.40 12.59
C GLY A 162 15.85 10.35 12.44
N ARG A 163 17.09 10.82 12.56
CA ARG A 163 18.29 10.00 12.70
C ARG A 163 18.87 10.29 14.09
N ASP A 164 19.69 9.38 14.60
CA ASP A 164 20.51 9.68 15.78
C ASP A 164 21.31 10.98 15.55
N SER A 165 21.20 11.92 16.50
CA SER A 165 21.86 13.23 16.45
C SER A 165 23.38 13.13 16.73
N ALA A 166 23.83 12.04 17.35
CA ALA A 166 25.24 11.72 17.56
C ALA A 166 25.52 10.27 17.13
N PRO A 167 25.43 9.98 15.81
CA PRO A 167 25.52 8.62 15.30
C PRO A 167 26.93 8.07 15.50
N SER A 168 27.02 6.81 15.92
CA SER A 168 28.29 6.09 15.95
C SER A 168 28.41 5.17 14.73
N PRO A 169 29.63 4.78 14.31
CA PRO A 169 29.80 3.77 13.25
C PRO A 169 29.08 2.45 13.56
N ALA A 170 28.88 2.14 14.85
CA ALA A 170 28.20 0.96 15.33
C ALA A 170 26.66 1.09 15.33
N SER A 171 26.12 2.31 15.39
CA SER A 171 24.68 2.57 15.34
C SER A 171 24.38 3.92 14.70
N SER A 172 23.85 3.86 13.48
CA SER A 172 23.32 5.01 12.75
C SER A 172 21.91 4.66 12.28
N LEU A 173 20.97 4.65 13.23
CA LEU A 173 19.58 4.26 12.97
C LEU A 173 18.72 5.48 12.64
N TYR A 174 17.77 5.26 11.73
CA TYR A 174 16.63 6.14 11.54
C TYR A 174 15.48 5.64 12.39
N TRP A 175 14.77 6.54 13.05
CA TRP A 175 13.71 6.21 13.98
C TRP A 175 12.42 6.94 13.62
N VAL A 176 11.29 6.35 13.95
CA VAL A 176 9.95 6.88 13.67
C VAL A 176 9.03 6.54 14.82
N ALA A 177 8.54 7.55 15.53
CA ALA A 177 7.65 7.43 16.69
C ALA A 177 6.37 8.25 16.44
N PRO A 178 5.39 7.70 15.71
CA PRO A 178 4.13 8.38 15.50
C PRO A 178 3.25 8.35 16.75
N LEU A 179 2.57 9.45 17.03
CA LEU A 179 1.59 9.54 18.11
C LEU A 179 0.35 8.71 17.77
N ARG A 180 -0.44 8.40 18.79
CA ARG A 180 -1.79 7.88 18.57
C ARG A 180 -2.68 8.91 17.89
N ALA A 181 -3.86 8.46 17.44
CA ALA A 181 -4.83 9.31 16.76
C ALA A 181 -5.35 10.48 17.62
N ASP A 182 -5.27 10.38 18.94
CA ASP A 182 -5.58 11.46 19.89
C ASP A 182 -4.45 12.51 20.02
N GLY A 183 -3.29 12.27 19.39
CA GLY A 183 -2.14 13.17 19.42
C GLY A 183 -1.48 13.29 20.79
N ARG A 184 -1.77 12.39 21.74
CA ARG A 184 -1.27 12.53 23.12
C ARG A 184 0.11 11.93 23.33
N TYR A 185 0.30 10.69 22.91
CA TYR A 185 1.53 9.94 23.18
C TYR A 185 1.86 8.98 22.05
N PHE A 186 3.13 8.57 21.98
CA PHE A 186 3.55 7.39 21.22
C PHE A 186 3.75 6.20 22.16
N ASP A 187 3.43 5.00 21.67
CA ASP A 187 3.61 3.72 22.38
C ASP A 187 4.51 2.73 21.63
N TYR A 188 4.66 2.91 20.31
CA TYR A 188 5.59 2.15 19.47
C TYR A 188 6.44 3.08 18.64
N TYR A 189 7.67 2.66 18.39
CA TYR A 189 8.55 3.26 17.41
C TYR A 189 9.13 2.20 16.47
N ARG A 190 9.57 2.63 15.29
CA ARG A 190 10.27 1.79 14.31
C ARG A 190 11.69 2.28 14.11
N LEU A 191 12.62 1.34 13.98
CA LEU A 191 14.02 1.58 13.65
C LEU A 191 14.32 1.06 12.24
N HIS A 192 15.07 1.83 11.47
CA HIS A 192 15.53 1.48 10.13
C HIS A 192 17.04 1.67 10.02
N LYS A 193 17.74 0.73 9.38
CA LYS A 193 19.20 0.75 9.24
C LYS A 193 19.69 1.71 8.16
N SER A 194 18.85 2.02 7.18
CA SER A 194 19.19 2.90 6.06
C SER A 194 18.07 3.89 5.76
N TYR A 195 18.42 4.98 5.08
CA TYR A 195 17.44 5.95 4.60
C TYR A 195 16.49 5.31 3.56
N GLY A 196 17.00 4.42 2.71
CA GLY A 196 16.18 3.68 1.74
C GLY A 196 15.11 2.82 2.43
N ASP A 197 15.48 2.09 3.48
CA ASP A 197 14.54 1.31 4.28
C ASP A 197 13.49 2.18 4.97
N LEU A 198 13.89 3.38 5.44
CA LEU A 198 12.99 4.36 6.05
C LEU A 198 11.92 4.86 5.07
N VAL A 199 12.34 5.22 3.86
CA VAL A 199 11.46 5.76 2.79
C VAL A 199 10.54 4.66 2.26
N LEU A 200 11.07 3.46 2.03
CA LEU A 200 10.31 2.33 1.48
C LEU A 200 9.50 1.57 2.54
N LEU A 201 9.61 1.93 3.82
CA LEU A 201 8.99 1.24 4.95
C LEU A 201 9.34 -0.26 5.02
N LYS A 202 10.58 -0.62 4.67
CA LYS A 202 11.09 -2.00 4.67
C LYS A 202 12.09 -2.23 5.80
N HIS A 203 12.36 -3.52 6.09
CA HIS A 203 13.38 -4.01 7.02
C HIS A 203 13.47 -3.24 8.34
N TYR A 204 12.31 -3.01 8.97
CA TYR A 204 12.23 -2.28 10.24
C TYR A 204 12.15 -3.21 11.44
N GLU A 205 12.68 -2.74 12.56
CA GLU A 205 12.41 -3.31 13.88
C GLU A 205 11.39 -2.43 14.59
N GLN A 206 10.33 -3.04 15.11
CA GLN A 206 9.28 -2.31 15.83
C GLN A 206 9.33 -2.67 17.31
N TRP A 207 9.43 -1.64 18.15
CA TRP A 207 9.57 -1.80 19.58
C TRP A 207 8.44 -1.12 20.34
N LYS A 208 8.13 -1.68 21.50
CA LYS A 208 7.23 -1.10 22.50
C LYS A 208 8.03 -0.91 23.78
N MET A 209 8.05 0.30 24.29
CA MET A 209 8.95 0.71 25.37
C MET A 209 8.21 1.37 26.54
N GLY A 210 7.04 1.95 26.28
CA GLY A 210 6.29 2.71 27.27
C GLY A 210 5.46 3.77 26.56
N TYR A 211 4.96 4.75 27.33
CA TYR A 211 4.19 5.85 26.80
C TYR A 211 5.01 7.14 26.93
N GLY A 212 5.27 7.81 25.81
CA GLY A 212 5.95 9.10 25.80
C GLY A 212 5.00 10.21 25.35
N ASP A 213 4.87 11.25 26.16
CA ASP A 213 3.99 12.39 25.89
C ASP A 213 4.53 13.25 24.74
N GLY A 214 3.61 13.65 23.86
CA GLY A 214 3.88 14.52 22.73
C GLY A 214 4.90 13.96 21.74
N SER A 215 5.30 14.81 20.80
CA SER A 215 6.30 14.50 19.77
C SER A 215 7.70 15.01 20.12
N GLY A 216 7.96 15.42 21.36
CA GLY A 216 9.23 16.01 21.79
C GLY A 216 10.35 15.01 22.07
N ASN A 217 10.35 13.85 21.40
CA ASN A 217 11.35 12.81 21.62
C ASN A 217 12.52 12.96 20.65
N THR A 218 13.69 12.46 21.06
CA THR A 218 14.88 12.45 20.20
C THR A 218 15.72 11.20 20.43
N VAL A 219 16.64 10.93 19.50
CA VAL A 219 17.66 9.89 19.65
C VAL A 219 19.04 10.53 19.67
N TYR A 220 19.81 10.19 20.68
CA TYR A 220 21.18 10.67 20.89
C TYR A 220 22.06 9.53 21.43
N LYS A 221 23.15 9.21 20.72
CA LYS A 221 24.09 8.13 21.06
C LYS A 221 23.41 6.78 21.27
N ASN A 222 22.53 6.38 20.35
CA ASN A 222 21.74 5.13 20.39
C ASN A 222 20.72 5.01 21.54
N PHE A 223 20.44 6.11 22.26
CA PHE A 223 19.38 6.14 23.25
C PHE A 223 18.24 7.04 22.81
N MET A 224 17.00 6.62 23.03
CA MET A 224 15.82 7.48 22.88
C MET A 224 15.51 8.20 24.18
N TYR A 225 15.31 9.52 24.09
CA TYR A 225 14.94 10.40 25.18
C TYR A 225 13.54 10.96 24.95
N PHE A 226 12.70 10.95 25.98
CA PHE A 226 11.32 11.44 25.88
C PHE A 226 10.73 11.79 27.24
N ASN A 227 9.63 12.54 27.21
CA ASN A 227 8.81 12.82 28.39
C ASN A 227 7.98 11.58 28.76
N TYR A 228 8.21 11.02 29.94
CA TYR A 228 7.43 9.88 30.42
C TYR A 228 5.97 10.29 30.74
N TYR A 229 5.03 9.55 30.17
CA TYR A 229 3.59 9.88 30.12
C TYR A 229 2.99 10.38 31.44
N GLY A 230 2.37 11.56 31.38
CA GLY A 230 1.65 12.19 32.48
C GLY A 230 2.53 12.66 33.62
N THR A 231 3.85 12.77 33.41
CA THR A 231 4.81 13.16 34.45
C THR A 231 5.78 14.22 33.93
N ARG A 232 6.61 14.78 34.81
CA ARG A 232 7.75 15.62 34.44
C ARG A 232 9.05 14.83 34.27
N ASP A 233 8.96 13.50 34.19
CA ASP A 233 10.13 12.64 34.17
C ASP A 233 10.68 12.50 32.76
N MET A 234 11.98 12.68 32.65
CA MET A 234 12.78 12.35 31.49
C MET A 234 13.07 10.85 31.51
N ALA A 235 12.81 10.17 30.40
CA ALA A 235 13.10 8.76 30.21
C ALA A 235 14.23 8.59 29.19
N LYS A 236 15.15 7.66 29.47
CA LYS A 236 16.25 7.26 28.59
C LYS A 236 16.15 5.77 28.30
N VAL A 237 16.14 5.41 27.01
CA VAL A 237 15.91 4.05 26.54
C VAL A 237 17.03 3.61 25.65
N ASP A 238 17.60 2.44 25.94
CA ASP A 238 18.56 1.80 25.05
C ASP A 238 17.81 1.19 23.86
N LEU A 239 18.10 1.66 22.65
CA LEU A 239 17.48 1.18 21.43
C LEU A 239 17.92 -0.24 21.06
N SER A 240 19.09 -0.69 21.51
CA SER A 240 19.60 -2.03 21.21
C SER A 240 18.86 -3.12 22.01
N SER A 241 18.56 -2.83 23.27
CA SER A 241 17.90 -3.78 24.18
C SER A 241 16.42 -3.49 24.39
N ASN A 242 15.92 -2.33 23.93
CA ASN A 242 14.57 -1.83 24.19
C ASN A 242 14.23 -1.78 25.69
N THR A 243 15.16 -1.23 26.49
CA THR A 243 15.03 -1.16 27.96
C THR A 243 15.03 0.28 28.48
N LEU A 244 14.22 0.55 29.51
CA LEU A 244 14.29 1.79 30.27
C LEU A 244 15.55 1.79 31.13
N VAL A 245 16.57 2.51 30.71
CA VAL A 245 17.86 2.55 31.40
C VAL A 245 17.82 3.55 32.55
N LEU A 246 17.16 4.69 32.33
CA LEU A 246 17.09 5.75 33.33
C LEU A 246 15.77 6.51 33.24
N ARG A 247 15.27 6.92 34.39
CA ARG A 247 14.11 7.81 34.53
C ARG A 247 14.42 8.81 35.63
N ARG A 248 14.23 10.10 35.34
CA ARG A 248 14.58 11.18 36.28
C ARG A 248 13.62 12.36 36.15
N PRO A 249 13.10 12.91 37.27
CA PRO A 249 12.30 14.13 37.21
C PRO A 249 13.12 15.31 36.71
N LEU A 250 12.58 16.09 35.78
CA LEU A 250 13.13 17.38 35.38
C LEU A 250 12.70 18.46 36.39
N PRO A 251 13.63 19.08 37.14
CA PRO A 251 13.28 20.03 38.19
C PRO A 251 12.49 21.23 37.65
N GLY A 252 11.40 21.59 38.33
CA GLY A 252 10.58 22.75 37.98
C GLY A 252 9.74 22.64 36.70
N ALA A 253 10.01 21.66 35.83
CA ALA A 253 9.29 21.51 34.57
C ALA A 253 7.80 21.27 34.78
N THR A 254 7.00 21.99 33.99
CA THR A 254 5.58 21.68 33.84
C THR A 254 5.39 20.45 32.96
N TYR A 255 4.21 19.84 33.06
CA TYR A 255 3.88 18.61 32.34
C TYR A 255 2.37 18.47 32.20
N ASN A 256 1.93 17.48 31.42
CA ASN A 256 0.52 17.15 31.22
C ASN A 256 -0.26 18.32 30.56
N ASN A 257 0.31 18.88 29.50
CA ASN A 257 -0.25 19.92 28.65
C ASN A 257 -0.52 21.24 29.38
N ARG A 258 0.38 21.60 30.29
CA ARG A 258 0.35 22.84 31.08
C ARG A 258 0.99 23.99 30.31
N PHE A 259 2.19 23.78 29.75
CA PHE A 259 2.90 24.70 28.86
C PHE A 259 3.43 23.94 27.64
N SER A 260 2.57 23.67 26.67
CA SER A 260 2.95 23.07 25.38
C SER A 260 3.08 24.10 24.26
N TYR A 261 3.69 23.72 23.15
CA TYR A 261 3.77 24.59 21.98
C TYR A 261 2.39 24.84 21.36
N ALA A 262 2.28 25.96 20.65
CA ALA A 262 1.08 26.26 19.88
C ALA A 262 0.84 25.15 18.83
N PHE A 263 -0.38 24.61 18.80
CA PHE A 263 -0.81 23.56 17.86
C PHE A 263 -0.11 22.20 18.00
N ALA A 264 0.70 22.00 19.04
CA ALA A 264 1.29 20.71 19.38
C ALA A 264 1.05 20.42 20.87
N PRO A 265 -0.11 19.82 21.22
CA PRO A 265 -0.42 19.52 22.61
C PRO A 265 0.52 18.45 23.18
N TRP A 266 0.67 18.43 24.51
CA TRP A 266 1.48 17.47 25.27
C TRP A 266 2.99 17.54 25.01
N THR A 267 3.48 18.65 24.45
CA THR A 267 4.92 18.90 24.21
C THR A 267 5.52 19.80 25.28
N ASP A 268 5.18 19.59 26.55
CA ASP A 268 5.71 20.40 27.66
C ASP A 268 7.23 20.25 27.84
N ILE A 269 7.77 19.10 27.43
CA ILE A 269 9.19 18.75 27.49
C ILE A 269 9.59 18.24 26.10
N ASP A 270 10.59 18.88 25.50
CA ASP A 270 11.06 18.61 24.14
C ASP A 270 12.58 18.43 24.11
N PHE A 271 13.05 17.28 23.64
CA PHE A 271 14.47 16.93 23.62
C PHE A 271 15.07 17.19 22.25
N THR A 272 16.32 17.66 22.22
CA THR A 272 17.07 17.83 20.97
C THR A 272 18.55 17.54 21.17
N GLY A 273 19.23 17.06 20.14
CA GLY A 273 20.68 16.86 20.14
C GLY A 273 21.32 17.77 19.10
N ASP A 274 22.46 18.38 19.44
CA ASP A 274 23.25 19.22 18.55
C ASP A 274 24.75 18.88 18.62
N GLU A 275 25.60 19.75 18.09
CA GLU A 275 27.06 19.58 18.11
C GLU A 275 27.69 19.67 19.51
N LYS A 276 26.96 20.19 20.50
CA LYS A 276 27.43 20.39 21.87
C LYS A 276 26.93 19.32 22.82
N GLY A 277 25.75 18.77 22.59
CA GLY A 277 25.25 17.68 23.41
C GLY A 277 23.75 17.44 23.28
N LEU A 278 23.19 16.88 24.35
CA LEU A 278 21.77 16.64 24.49
C LEU A 278 21.15 17.78 25.30
N TRP A 279 20.09 18.37 24.77
CA TRP A 279 19.37 19.48 25.40
C TRP A 279 17.92 19.09 25.67
N VAL A 280 17.33 19.77 26.65
CA VAL A 280 15.90 19.73 26.91
C VAL A 280 15.32 21.14 26.97
N LEU A 281 14.24 21.32 26.24
CA LEU A 281 13.44 22.54 26.12
C LEU A 281 12.14 22.33 26.90
N TYR A 282 11.82 23.26 27.80
CA TYR A 282 10.65 23.16 28.65
C TYR A 282 10.26 24.54 29.19
N ALA A 283 9.20 24.60 29.99
CA ALA A 283 8.84 25.80 30.75
C ALA A 283 8.55 25.45 32.22
N THR A 284 8.62 26.45 33.08
CA THR A 284 8.33 26.32 34.52
C THR A 284 7.30 27.38 34.94
N GLU A 285 6.65 27.17 36.09
CA GLU A 285 5.78 28.20 36.67
C GLU A 285 6.59 29.47 37.02
N GLU A 286 7.84 29.30 37.45
CA GLU A 286 8.76 30.40 37.76
C GLU A 286 9.15 31.20 36.50
N SER A 287 9.33 30.52 35.35
CA SER A 287 9.57 31.18 34.06
C SER A 287 8.31 31.83 33.49
N LYS A 288 7.13 31.61 34.09
CA LYS A 288 5.83 32.10 33.64
C LYS A 288 5.52 31.67 32.20
N GLY A 289 5.89 30.45 31.84
CA GLY A 289 5.71 29.91 30.50
C GLY A 289 6.78 30.34 29.48
N ASN A 290 7.80 31.11 29.88
CA ASN A 290 8.94 31.37 29.01
C ASN A 290 9.79 30.10 28.84
N LEU A 291 10.37 29.95 27.66
CA LEU A 291 11.24 28.83 27.32
C LEU A 291 12.49 28.80 28.22
N VAL A 292 12.72 27.64 28.82
CA VAL A 292 13.93 27.26 29.51
C VAL A 292 14.64 26.21 28.65
N VAL A 293 15.94 26.39 28.45
CA VAL A 293 16.79 25.48 27.68
C VAL A 293 17.91 25.02 28.59
N SER A 294 18.02 23.70 28.78
CA SER A 294 19.00 23.10 29.69
C SER A 294 19.84 22.07 28.95
N LEU A 295 21.16 22.15 29.13
CA LEU A 295 22.08 21.09 28.70
C LEU A 295 21.93 19.91 29.67
N LEU A 296 21.89 18.70 29.13
CA LEU A 296 21.78 17.49 29.92
C LEU A 296 23.07 16.68 29.90
N ASN A 297 23.44 16.19 31.07
CA ASN A 297 24.38 15.08 31.15
C ASN A 297 23.72 13.82 30.61
N ASP A 298 24.21 13.29 29.49
CA ASP A 298 23.59 12.14 28.80
C ASP A 298 23.68 10.83 29.59
N SER A 299 24.56 10.74 30.59
CA SER A 299 24.70 9.56 31.46
C SER A 299 23.74 9.59 32.64
N THR A 300 23.48 10.76 33.22
CA THR A 300 22.70 10.92 34.46
C THR A 300 21.35 11.63 34.26
N LEU A 301 21.11 12.32 33.15
CA LEU A 301 19.99 13.23 32.95
C LEU A 301 19.94 14.39 33.97
N GLU A 302 21.08 14.81 34.51
CA GLU A 302 21.16 16.05 35.31
C GLU A 302 21.27 17.25 34.37
N VAL A 303 20.69 18.37 34.81
CA VAL A 303 20.87 19.66 34.16
C VAL A 303 22.27 20.18 34.53
N GLU A 304 23.04 20.55 33.51
CA GLU A 304 24.39 21.12 33.64
C GLU A 304 24.38 22.65 33.82
#